data_AF-A0A7Y0E3Y9-F1
#
_entry.id   AF-A0A7Y0E3Y9-F1
#
_cell.length_a   1.000
_cell.length_b   1.000
_cell.length_c   1.000
_cell.angle_alpha   90.00
_cell.angle_beta   90.00
_cell.angle_gamma   90.00
#
_symmetry.space_group_name_H-M   'P 1'
#
loop_
_entity.id
_entity.type
_entity.pdbx_description
1 polymer ?
#
loop_
_entity_poly.entity_id
_entity_poly.type
_entity_poly.pdbx_seq_one_letter_code
_entity_poly.pdbx_strand_id
1 'polypeptide(L)'
;MAKQPAVSTQPRVRFLLPVWGERYIERFAELCLPSLLAPGNLPALTEICNCEFVLLTTADAMPIFEQQKNFDRFQSLAPTRILPIDDLIVNEYSGVTLSHAYFRGVADAGEDMVDIHFLFLNSDIILSDGSLASVAQRIVAGERCILANSIRAISEALEAPLKAMIDDDKRTLAVSSRDLVSMALQSLHPTLVAKLVNDDFCHSIHVNQLYWRVDSNTLVSRHFLYFMLSIRPEKVVVSNRGFCDYFFVPEMCPTTPSTVLGDSDEFFALEIQYRDSEADFLRLGRPTDQEVVDSLAKWTTETHRRDARDHVLIFHSQDLPPDTERFVADSRTFVGGLIGKMPPPQPHIDHPYWTGSQALWEACRQKAARRGSNEDSVEKHGSRSEQNSEPHQETMRQRVGRHVLGRVPELPRWHPDWLDYRLLAPVLAGIRRTPGETVIYVDDGLGLLASALGTVDHISIDDLLSDRGEDETLSARYRAAVVEMTRFPPLRIVAVVEALSTRMDEEREIILFWKDMADTELDTSTGVMSVVGDFWPGIDYDLEFWFAGGRTKRSLKHDLVTARGLFLKYGKVALPLVGMLTLWTLFRAWGFNRQAAIRQDSRTTVESLSSFTFHLKG
;
A
#
# COMPACT_ATOMS: atom_id res chain seq x y z
N MET A 1 34.34 -19.78 47.71
CA MET A 1 33.54 -18.62 47.27
C MET A 1 33.65 -18.54 45.75
N ALA A 2 32.61 -18.95 45.03
CA ALA A 2 32.57 -18.77 43.58
C ALA A 2 32.54 -17.27 43.28
N LYS A 3 33.46 -16.78 42.45
CA LYS A 3 33.43 -15.40 41.93
C LYS A 3 32.06 -15.22 41.26
N GLN A 4 31.24 -14.30 41.78
CA GLN A 4 30.11 -13.78 41.03
C GLN A 4 30.63 -13.33 39.66
N PRO A 5 30.04 -13.79 38.54
CA PRO A 5 30.44 -13.32 37.23
C PRO A 5 30.27 -11.81 37.20
N ALA A 6 31.29 -11.10 36.72
CA ALA A 6 31.21 -9.66 36.56
C ALA A 6 30.01 -9.34 35.68
N VAL A 7 29.06 -8.57 36.20
CA VAL A 7 27.91 -8.11 35.44
C VAL A 7 28.45 -7.31 34.26
N SER A 8 28.17 -7.74 33.03
CA SER A 8 28.54 -7.00 31.83
C SER A 8 27.97 -5.59 31.94
N THR A 9 28.81 -4.57 31.80
CA THR A 9 28.41 -3.17 31.87
C THR A 9 27.76 -2.68 30.57
N GLN A 10 27.78 -3.49 29.50
CA GLN A 10 27.21 -3.13 28.21
C GLN A 10 25.68 -3.23 28.24
N PRO A 11 24.94 -2.25 27.68
CA PRO A 11 23.50 -2.35 27.52
C PRO A 11 23.08 -3.61 26.75
N ARG A 12 21.99 -4.25 27.19
CA ARG A 12 21.38 -5.39 26.48
C ARG A 12 20.51 -4.88 25.34
N VAL A 13 20.73 -5.38 24.13
CA VAL A 13 19.93 -5.06 22.94
C VAL A 13 19.36 -6.34 22.35
N ARG A 14 18.06 -6.36 22.09
CA ARG A 14 17.40 -7.40 21.29
C ARG A 14 16.96 -6.79 19.97
N PHE A 15 17.58 -7.22 18.88
CA PHE A 15 17.23 -6.80 17.53
C PHE A 15 16.07 -7.67 17.02
N LEU A 16 14.91 -7.06 16.80
CA LEU A 16 13.70 -7.72 16.33
C LEU A 16 13.53 -7.46 14.84
N LEU A 17 13.57 -8.53 14.04
CA LEU A 17 13.48 -8.45 12.58
C LEU A 17 12.36 -9.34 12.06
N PRO A 18 11.17 -8.79 11.78
CA PRO A 18 10.12 -9.50 11.08
C PRO A 18 10.42 -9.60 9.59
N VAL A 19 10.39 -10.82 9.10
CA VAL A 19 10.68 -11.17 7.72
C VAL A 19 9.96 -12.46 7.40
N TRP A 20 9.01 -12.43 6.47
CA TRP A 20 8.25 -13.63 6.09
C TRP A 20 7.82 -13.53 4.63
N GLY A 21 7.70 -14.68 3.98
CA GLY A 21 7.48 -14.78 2.54
C GLY A 21 8.79 -14.75 1.76
N GLU A 22 8.91 -15.68 0.82
CA GLU A 22 10.12 -15.93 0.03
C GLU A 22 10.73 -14.66 -0.56
N ARG A 23 9.91 -13.86 -1.25
CA ARG A 23 10.34 -12.59 -1.85
C ARG A 23 10.90 -11.58 -0.84
N TYR A 24 10.36 -11.51 0.38
CA TYR A 24 10.88 -10.61 1.41
C TYR A 24 12.17 -11.14 2.00
N ILE A 25 12.30 -12.46 2.17
CA ILE A 25 13.54 -13.11 2.62
C ILE A 25 14.66 -12.87 1.60
N GLU A 26 14.38 -13.07 0.31
CA GLU A 26 15.33 -12.82 -0.79
C GLU A 26 15.75 -11.34 -0.82
N ARG A 27 14.79 -10.41 -0.88
CA ARG A 27 15.10 -8.97 -0.89
C ARG A 27 15.89 -8.54 0.34
N PHE A 28 15.54 -9.07 1.51
CA PHE A 28 16.30 -8.83 2.73
C PHE A 28 17.75 -9.31 2.58
N ALA A 29 17.96 -10.55 2.15
CA ALA A 29 19.29 -11.13 2.01
C ALA A 29 20.16 -10.44 0.95
N GLU A 30 19.55 -10.00 -0.16
CA GLU A 30 20.26 -9.41 -1.29
C GLU A 30 20.60 -7.93 -1.12
N LEU A 31 19.81 -7.17 -0.36
CA LEU A 31 19.96 -5.71 -0.27
C LEU A 31 20.04 -5.20 1.17
N CYS A 32 19.07 -5.55 2.01
CA CYS A 32 18.96 -4.97 3.34
C CYS A 32 20.05 -5.51 4.29
N LEU A 33 20.28 -6.83 4.29
CA LEU A 33 21.30 -7.48 5.09
C LEU A 33 22.72 -6.97 4.77
N PRO A 34 23.14 -6.82 3.50
CA PRO A 34 24.40 -6.17 3.16
C PRO A 34 24.57 -4.78 3.81
N SER A 35 23.51 -3.97 3.86
CA SER A 35 23.57 -2.64 4.51
C SER A 35 23.71 -2.75 6.03
N LEU A 36 23.04 -3.73 6.65
CA LEU A 36 23.16 -4.01 8.07
C LEU A 36 24.55 -4.52 8.45
N LEU A 37 25.22 -5.24 7.55
CA LEU A 37 26.58 -5.76 7.73
C LEU A 37 27.69 -4.74 7.45
N ALA A 38 27.34 -3.52 7.01
CA ALA A 38 28.30 -2.43 6.86
C ALA A 38 29.01 -2.13 8.20
N PRO A 39 30.29 -1.72 8.20
CA PRO A 39 31.09 -1.61 9.43
C PRO A 39 30.48 -0.76 10.54
N GLY A 40 29.84 0.36 10.20
CA GLY A 40 29.18 1.27 11.12
C GLY A 40 27.77 0.85 11.55
N ASN A 41 27.30 -0.34 11.14
CA ASN A 41 25.97 -0.84 11.48
C ASN A 41 26.02 -1.97 12.51
N LEU A 42 25.57 -3.20 12.19
CA LEU A 42 25.51 -4.29 13.17
C LEU A 42 26.88 -4.61 13.81
N PRO A 43 28.01 -4.63 13.08
CA PRO A 43 29.31 -4.80 13.70
C PRO A 43 29.57 -3.77 14.81
N ALA A 44 29.42 -2.47 14.52
CA ALA A 44 29.58 -1.41 15.52
C ALA A 44 28.58 -1.53 16.69
N LEU A 45 27.33 -1.89 16.41
CA LEU A 45 26.32 -2.11 17.45
C LEU A 45 26.74 -3.24 18.41
N THR A 46 27.24 -4.36 17.89
CA THR A 46 27.69 -5.52 18.68
C THR A 46 29.00 -5.28 19.45
N GLU A 47 29.81 -4.31 19.01
CA GLU A 47 31.00 -3.89 19.77
C GLU A 47 30.63 -3.08 21.01
N ILE A 48 29.56 -2.29 20.92
CA ILE A 48 29.13 -1.35 21.98
C ILE A 48 28.12 -2.00 22.94
N CYS A 49 27.22 -2.82 22.41
CA CYS A 49 26.09 -3.41 23.14
C CYS A 49 26.17 -4.94 23.18
N ASN A 50 25.59 -5.53 24.22
CA ASN A 50 25.38 -6.98 24.27
C ASN A 50 24.11 -7.33 23.50
N CYS A 51 24.27 -7.82 22.26
CA CYS A 51 23.18 -8.04 21.33
C CYS A 51 22.69 -9.50 21.28
N GLU A 52 21.39 -9.67 21.03
CA GLU A 52 20.81 -10.89 20.45
C GLU A 52 19.97 -10.52 19.22
N PHE A 53 19.97 -11.37 18.20
CA PHE A 53 19.18 -11.21 16.99
C PHE A 53 18.01 -12.20 16.99
N VAL A 54 16.79 -11.69 16.81
CA VAL A 54 15.57 -12.48 16.81
C VAL A 54 14.83 -12.26 15.50
N LEU A 55 14.84 -13.28 14.66
CA LEU A 55 14.10 -13.31 13.41
C LEU A 55 12.65 -13.73 13.69
N LEU A 56 11.71 -12.85 13.40
CA LEU A 56 10.27 -13.11 13.54
C LEU A 56 9.76 -13.60 12.17
N THR A 57 9.83 -14.91 11.94
CA THR A 57 9.58 -15.55 10.64
C THR A 57 8.77 -16.84 10.80
N THR A 58 8.39 -17.49 9.70
CA THR A 58 7.83 -18.85 9.71
C THR A 58 8.86 -19.88 10.18
N ALA A 59 8.40 -20.98 10.76
CA ALA A 59 9.27 -22.04 11.26
C ALA A 59 10.09 -22.72 10.15
N ASP A 60 9.59 -22.72 8.92
CA ASP A 60 10.21 -23.31 7.73
C ASP A 60 11.15 -22.37 6.97
N ALA A 61 11.33 -21.12 7.43
CA ALA A 61 12.19 -20.15 6.75
C ALA A 61 13.69 -20.37 7.00
N MET A 62 14.08 -21.10 8.05
CA MET A 62 15.50 -21.28 8.43
C MET A 62 16.35 -21.84 7.28
N PRO A 63 15.95 -22.91 6.57
CA PRO A 63 16.72 -23.42 5.46
C PRO A 63 16.89 -22.41 4.31
N ILE A 64 15.96 -21.46 4.16
CA ILE A 64 16.05 -20.39 3.16
C ILE A 64 17.13 -19.39 3.58
N PHE A 65 17.17 -19.01 4.86
CA PHE A 65 18.22 -18.15 5.41
C PHE A 65 19.60 -18.79 5.35
N GLU A 66 19.72 -20.07 5.70
CA GLU A 66 20.97 -20.83 5.67
C GLU A 66 21.57 -20.97 4.25
N GLN A 67 20.75 -20.82 3.21
CA GLN A 67 21.21 -20.78 1.82
C GLN A 67 21.81 -19.42 1.43
N GLN A 68 21.58 -18.37 2.21
CA GLN A 68 22.07 -17.03 1.92
C GLN A 68 23.51 -16.86 2.36
N LYS A 69 24.39 -16.48 1.42
CA LYS A 69 25.85 -16.35 1.63
C LYS A 69 26.23 -15.41 2.79
N ASN A 70 25.38 -14.45 3.11
CA ASN A 70 25.68 -13.40 4.10
C ASN A 70 25.13 -13.74 5.49
N PHE A 71 24.35 -14.80 5.60
CA PHE A 71 23.66 -15.15 6.84
C PHE A 71 24.62 -15.72 7.89
N ASP A 72 25.62 -16.51 7.49
CA ASP A 72 26.68 -16.96 8.40
C ASP A 72 27.42 -15.79 9.06
N ARG A 73 27.67 -14.73 8.27
CA ARG A 73 28.30 -13.51 8.79
C ARG A 73 27.39 -12.83 9.80
N PHE A 74 26.10 -12.69 9.50
CA PHE A 74 25.10 -12.16 10.43
C PHE A 74 25.09 -12.93 11.76
N GLN A 75 25.05 -14.26 11.71
CA GLN A 75 25.04 -15.12 12.89
C GLN A 75 26.34 -15.06 13.70
N SER A 76 27.47 -14.76 13.07
CA SER A 76 28.75 -14.66 13.77
C SER A 76 28.91 -13.38 14.62
N LEU A 77 28.07 -12.35 14.39
CA LEU A 77 28.11 -11.10 15.16
C LEU A 77 27.46 -11.23 16.54
N ALA A 78 26.35 -11.97 16.63
CA ALA A 78 25.60 -12.14 17.88
C ALA A 78 24.73 -13.40 17.86
N PRO A 79 24.35 -13.96 19.04
CA PRO A 79 23.39 -15.05 19.13
C PRO A 79 22.13 -14.75 18.32
N THR A 80 21.86 -15.61 17.34
CA THR A 80 20.72 -15.46 16.42
C THR A 80 19.76 -16.62 16.62
N ARG A 81 18.46 -16.33 16.70
CA ARG A 81 17.41 -17.36 16.76
C ARG A 81 16.18 -16.94 15.98
N ILE A 82 15.37 -17.93 15.63
CA ILE A 82 14.04 -17.74 15.07
C ILE A 82 13.01 -17.78 16.20
N LEU A 83 12.05 -16.86 16.15
CA LEU A 83 10.82 -16.90 16.92
C LEU A 83 9.66 -17.06 15.94
N PRO A 84 9.05 -18.26 15.84
CA PRO A 84 8.01 -18.55 14.86
C PRO A 84 6.81 -17.61 14.98
N ILE A 85 6.28 -17.16 13.84
CA ILE A 85 5.07 -16.33 13.73
C ILE A 85 4.01 -16.90 12.79
N ASP A 86 4.08 -18.19 12.47
CA ASP A 86 3.18 -18.88 11.54
C ASP A 86 1.70 -18.67 11.91
N ASP A 87 1.37 -18.72 13.20
CA ASP A 87 0.01 -18.50 13.71
C ASP A 87 -0.46 -17.05 13.62
N LEU A 88 0.45 -16.11 13.33
CA LEU A 88 0.13 -14.69 13.17
C LEU A 88 -0.10 -14.27 11.71
N ILE A 89 0.42 -15.04 10.75
CA ILE A 89 0.44 -14.63 9.34
C ILE A 89 -0.95 -14.79 8.72
N VAL A 90 -1.52 -13.67 8.32
CA VAL A 90 -2.78 -13.56 7.58
C VAL A 90 -2.56 -12.57 6.42
N ASN A 91 -2.75 -13.04 5.18
CA ASN A 91 -2.33 -12.31 3.97
C ASN A 91 -2.97 -10.91 3.84
N GLU A 92 -4.21 -10.72 4.28
CA GLU A 92 -4.95 -9.48 4.06
C GLU A 92 -4.68 -8.36 5.09
N TYR A 93 -3.86 -8.61 6.14
CA TYR A 93 -3.70 -7.68 7.27
C TYR A 93 -2.25 -7.64 7.80
N SER A 94 -1.29 -7.38 6.91
CA SER A 94 0.14 -7.35 7.25
C SER A 94 0.50 -6.42 8.41
N GLY A 95 -0.14 -5.25 8.54
CA GLY A 95 0.12 -4.32 9.66
C GLY A 95 -0.27 -4.87 11.04
N VAL A 96 -1.33 -5.68 11.11
CA VAL A 96 -1.75 -6.37 12.35
C VAL A 96 -0.78 -7.49 12.67
N THR A 97 -0.43 -8.30 11.67
CA THR A 97 0.59 -9.37 11.77
C THR A 97 1.92 -8.81 12.27
N LEU A 98 2.41 -7.72 11.67
CA LEU A 98 3.64 -7.04 12.03
C LEU A 98 3.63 -6.57 13.49
N SER A 99 2.53 -5.95 13.92
CA SER A 99 2.38 -5.45 15.29
C SER A 99 2.40 -6.58 16.31
N HIS A 100 1.70 -7.70 16.03
CA HIS A 100 1.75 -8.89 16.89
C HIS A 100 3.11 -9.59 16.88
N ALA A 101 3.79 -9.65 15.73
CA ALA A 101 5.11 -10.25 15.62
C ALA A 101 6.12 -9.49 16.49
N TYR A 102 6.17 -8.17 16.36
CA TYR A 102 7.03 -7.35 17.21
C TYR A 102 6.67 -7.48 18.69
N PHE A 103 5.37 -7.42 19.02
CA PHE A 103 4.93 -7.60 20.41
C PHE A 103 5.35 -8.96 20.97
N ARG A 104 5.27 -10.04 20.18
CA ARG A 104 5.75 -11.37 20.56
C ARG A 104 7.26 -11.35 20.85
N GLY A 105 8.06 -10.70 20.03
CA GLY A 105 9.51 -10.55 20.26
C GLY A 105 9.85 -9.82 21.56
N VAL A 106 9.04 -8.81 21.93
CA VAL A 106 9.15 -8.10 23.22
C VAL A 106 8.69 -8.99 24.38
N ALA A 107 7.48 -9.55 24.29
CA ALA A 107 6.85 -10.35 25.34
C ALA A 107 7.63 -11.64 25.66
N ASP A 108 8.36 -12.20 24.69
CA ASP A 108 9.26 -13.33 24.85
C ASP A 108 10.41 -13.07 25.85
N ALA A 109 10.72 -11.79 26.16
CA ALA A 109 11.64 -11.46 27.25
C ALA A 109 11.01 -11.61 28.66
N GLY A 110 9.69 -11.71 28.78
CA GLY A 110 9.01 -11.73 30.07
C GLY A 110 9.32 -10.48 30.91
N GLU A 111 9.59 -10.65 32.20
CA GLU A 111 9.87 -9.53 33.11
C GLU A 111 11.19 -8.81 32.80
N ASP A 112 12.16 -9.47 32.16
CA ASP A 112 13.45 -8.88 31.75
C ASP A 112 13.29 -7.75 30.73
N MET A 113 12.11 -7.59 30.10
CA MET A 113 11.89 -6.59 29.06
C MET A 113 12.23 -5.16 29.52
N VAL A 114 12.12 -4.85 30.81
CA VAL A 114 12.42 -3.51 31.33
C VAL A 114 13.91 -3.16 31.34
N ASP A 115 14.77 -4.18 31.20
CA ASP A 115 16.23 -4.07 31.20
C ASP A 115 16.86 -4.27 29.79
N ILE A 116 16.02 -4.43 28.76
CA ILE A 116 16.44 -4.69 27.38
C ILE A 116 16.00 -3.54 26.48
N HIS A 117 16.90 -3.04 25.65
CA HIS A 117 16.54 -2.22 24.50
C HIS A 117 16.08 -3.13 23.36
N PHE A 118 14.82 -3.02 22.96
CA PHE A 118 14.33 -3.64 21.75
C PHE A 118 14.61 -2.70 20.59
N LEU A 119 15.37 -3.16 19.60
CA LEU A 119 15.64 -2.44 18.36
C LEU A 119 14.77 -3.05 17.27
N PHE A 120 13.91 -2.25 16.68
CA PHE A 120 12.93 -2.69 15.68
C PHE A 120 13.46 -2.33 14.29
N LEU A 121 13.34 -3.22 13.31
CA LEU A 121 13.64 -2.90 11.92
C LEU A 121 12.82 -3.77 10.98
N ASN A 122 12.24 -3.18 9.93
CA ASN A 122 11.59 -3.94 8.87
C ASN A 122 12.63 -4.53 7.91
N SER A 123 12.30 -5.65 7.29
CA SER A 123 13.20 -6.41 6.40
C SER A 123 13.41 -5.79 5.01
N ASP A 124 12.72 -4.69 4.70
CA ASP A 124 12.80 -3.92 3.46
C ASP A 124 13.48 -2.55 3.64
N ILE A 125 14.15 -2.33 4.77
CA ILE A 125 14.89 -1.09 5.07
C ILE A 125 16.38 -1.26 4.78
N ILE A 126 16.92 -0.33 4.00
CA ILE A 126 18.34 -0.19 3.70
C ILE A 126 18.90 0.95 4.56
N LEU A 127 19.95 0.69 5.34
CA LEU A 127 20.57 1.70 6.19
C LEU A 127 21.80 2.32 5.53
N SER A 128 22.05 3.61 5.81
CA SER A 128 23.38 4.17 5.58
C SER A 128 24.41 3.57 6.54
N ASP A 129 25.67 3.55 6.14
CA ASP A 129 26.78 3.12 7.00
C ASP A 129 26.94 4.10 8.17
N GLY A 130 26.94 3.58 9.41
CA GLY A 130 27.02 4.36 10.64
C GLY A 130 25.69 4.55 11.38
N SER A 131 24.55 4.25 10.74
CA SER A 131 23.23 4.45 11.34
C SER A 131 23.05 3.72 12.68
N LEU A 132 23.44 2.44 12.78
CA LEU A 132 23.28 1.71 14.06
C LEU A 132 24.36 2.06 15.09
N ALA A 133 25.53 2.56 14.68
CA ALA A 133 26.50 3.11 15.61
C ALA A 133 25.93 4.34 16.35
N SER A 134 25.25 5.23 15.64
CA SER A 134 24.55 6.38 16.25
C SER A 134 23.47 5.92 17.24
N VAL A 135 22.68 4.90 16.89
CA VAL A 135 21.69 4.31 17.80
C VAL A 135 22.36 3.76 19.06
N ALA A 136 23.46 3.02 18.92
CA ALA A 136 24.21 2.46 20.04
C ALA A 136 24.71 3.55 21.00
N GLN A 137 25.19 4.68 20.46
CA GLN A 137 25.62 5.83 21.25
C GLN A 137 24.45 6.43 22.07
N ARG A 138 23.26 6.54 21.50
CA ARG A 138 22.06 6.99 22.23
C ARG A 138 21.65 6.00 23.33
N ILE A 139 21.73 4.70 23.06
CA ILE A 139 21.47 3.66 24.06
C ILE A 139 22.44 3.78 25.24
N VAL A 140 23.74 3.93 24.98
CA VAL A 140 24.78 4.11 26.02
C VAL A 140 24.56 5.42 26.80
N ALA A 141 24.06 6.47 26.15
CA ALA A 141 23.70 7.73 26.80
C ALA A 141 22.46 7.60 27.73
N GLY A 142 21.78 6.45 27.72
CA GLY A 142 20.64 6.15 28.61
C GLY A 142 19.26 6.45 27.99
N GLU A 143 19.22 6.84 26.71
CA GLU A 143 17.98 7.14 25.99
C GLU A 143 17.09 5.89 25.87
N ARG A 144 15.85 5.97 26.38
CA ARG A 144 14.95 4.80 26.45
C ARG A 144 13.98 4.69 25.29
N CYS A 145 13.70 5.79 24.60
CA CYS A 145 12.76 5.84 23.50
C CYS A 145 13.43 6.60 22.35
N ILE A 146 13.98 5.86 21.40
CA ILE A 146 14.67 6.39 20.23
C ILE A 146 13.75 6.19 19.03
N LEU A 147 13.45 7.28 18.35
CA LEU A 147 12.59 7.35 17.18
C LEU A 147 13.40 7.78 15.97
N ALA A 148 13.01 7.30 14.79
CA ALA A 148 13.54 7.75 13.52
C ALA A 148 12.51 7.56 12.43
N ASN A 149 12.85 7.89 11.19
CA ASN A 149 12.03 7.54 10.04
C ASN A 149 12.87 7.31 8.79
N SER A 150 12.28 6.61 7.84
CA SER A 150 12.83 6.39 6.51
C SER A 150 12.30 7.42 5.51
N ILE A 151 13.01 7.55 4.39
CA ILE A 151 12.46 8.10 3.14
C ILE A 151 12.03 6.93 2.26
N ARG A 152 10.86 7.07 1.61
CA ARG A 152 10.41 6.12 0.60
C ARG A 152 10.88 6.52 -0.80
N ALA A 153 11.47 5.58 -1.51
CA ALA A 153 11.93 5.75 -2.89
C ALA A 153 11.47 4.61 -3.81
N ILE A 154 11.60 4.82 -5.12
CA ILE A 154 11.14 3.89 -6.16
C ILE A 154 12.14 2.72 -6.28
N SER A 155 11.69 1.50 -6.02
CA SER A 155 12.54 0.30 -6.04
C SER A 155 13.15 0.03 -7.42
N GLU A 156 12.38 0.23 -8.48
CA GLU A 156 12.74 -0.01 -9.87
C GLU A 156 13.92 0.86 -10.31
N ALA A 157 14.07 2.04 -9.71
CA ALA A 157 15.17 2.96 -9.98
C ALA A 157 16.42 2.67 -9.15
N LEU A 158 16.27 2.01 -7.98
CA LEU A 158 17.33 1.94 -6.97
C LEU A 158 17.89 0.54 -6.73
N GLU A 159 17.12 -0.54 -6.94
CA GLU A 159 17.58 -1.90 -6.64
C GLU A 159 18.87 -2.25 -7.41
N ALA A 160 18.90 -2.03 -8.73
CA ALA A 160 20.08 -2.37 -9.54
C ALA A 160 21.32 -1.52 -9.18
N PRO A 161 21.23 -0.17 -9.08
CA PRO A 161 22.36 0.65 -8.60
C PRO A 161 22.87 0.23 -7.21
N LEU A 162 21.97 -0.05 -6.26
CA LEU A 162 22.37 -0.45 -4.91
C LEU A 162 23.04 -1.84 -4.90
N LYS A 163 22.52 -2.81 -5.67
CA LYS A 163 23.18 -4.13 -5.81
C LYS A 163 24.58 -4.01 -6.42
N ALA A 164 24.77 -3.11 -7.38
CA ALA A 164 26.07 -2.86 -8.00
C ALA A 164 27.11 -2.24 -7.03
N MET A 165 26.67 -1.65 -5.92
CA MET A 165 27.54 -1.08 -4.88
C MET A 165 27.91 -2.08 -3.78
N ILE A 166 27.37 -3.31 -3.81
CA ILE A 166 27.71 -4.35 -2.83
C ILE A 166 29.15 -4.82 -3.08
N ASP A 167 29.99 -4.73 -2.06
CA ASP A 167 31.33 -5.31 -2.07
C ASP A 167 31.20 -6.84 -2.16
N ASP A 168 31.66 -7.46 -3.24
CA ASP A 168 31.49 -8.90 -3.48
C ASP A 168 32.23 -9.80 -2.49
N ASP A 169 33.35 -9.32 -1.94
CA ASP A 169 34.19 -10.08 -1.02
C ASP A 169 33.63 -9.99 0.40
N LYS A 170 33.29 -8.77 0.83
CA LYS A 170 32.74 -8.51 2.16
C LYS A 170 31.25 -8.79 2.23
N ARG A 171 30.57 -8.75 1.09
CA ARG A 171 29.11 -8.81 0.97
C ARG A 171 28.41 -7.73 1.79
N THR A 172 28.95 -6.52 1.73
CA THR A 172 28.45 -5.36 2.47
C THR A 172 28.09 -4.24 1.52
N LEU A 173 27.02 -3.51 1.86
CA LEU A 173 26.63 -2.27 1.21
C LEU A 173 26.97 -1.11 2.15
N ALA A 174 28.20 -0.59 2.05
CA ALA A 174 28.68 0.51 2.89
C ALA A 174 28.54 1.84 2.14
N VAL A 175 27.34 2.45 2.20
CA VAL A 175 27.03 3.72 1.54
C VAL A 175 26.87 4.81 2.59
N SER A 176 27.49 5.97 2.37
CA SER A 176 27.36 7.10 3.29
C SER A 176 25.92 7.62 3.34
N SER A 177 25.53 8.28 4.44
CA SER A 177 24.21 8.90 4.54
C SER A 177 23.93 9.88 3.39
N ARG A 178 24.89 10.74 3.07
CA ARG A 178 24.73 11.77 2.01
C ARG A 178 24.54 11.16 0.63
N ASP A 179 25.29 10.10 0.31
CA ASP A 179 25.15 9.40 -0.98
C ASP A 179 23.80 8.68 -1.06
N LEU A 180 23.38 8.00 0.00
CA LEU A 180 22.12 7.26 0.02
C LEU A 180 20.92 8.23 0.00
N VAL A 181 21.01 9.38 0.67
CA VAL A 181 20.01 10.47 0.56
C VAL A 181 19.99 11.01 -0.87
N SER A 182 21.15 11.25 -1.50
CA SER A 182 21.21 11.72 -2.89
C SER A 182 20.45 10.79 -3.84
N MET A 183 20.67 9.48 -3.72
CA MET A 183 19.95 8.47 -4.51
C MET A 183 18.43 8.53 -4.24
N ALA A 184 18.03 8.63 -2.97
CA ALA A 184 16.63 8.70 -2.58
C ALA A 184 15.93 9.94 -3.14
N LEU A 185 16.55 11.12 -3.04
CA LEU A 185 15.98 12.40 -3.52
C LEU A 185 15.81 12.43 -5.05
N GLN A 186 16.66 11.72 -5.80
CA GLN A 186 16.55 11.58 -7.25
C GLN A 186 15.44 10.59 -7.68
N SER A 187 14.97 9.75 -6.76
CA SER A 187 14.02 8.67 -7.02
C SER A 187 12.88 8.63 -5.99
N LEU A 188 12.40 9.79 -5.56
CA LEU A 188 11.34 9.90 -4.56
C LEU A 188 10.09 9.12 -4.99
N HIS A 189 9.54 8.36 -4.05
CA HIS A 189 8.31 7.62 -4.28
C HIS A 189 7.11 8.58 -4.45
N PRO A 190 6.14 8.30 -5.34
CA PRO A 190 4.99 9.18 -5.57
C PRO A 190 4.22 9.56 -4.30
N THR A 191 4.11 8.64 -3.33
CA THR A 191 3.44 8.94 -2.05
C THR A 191 4.20 9.92 -1.17
N LEU A 192 5.52 10.06 -1.33
CA LEU A 192 6.30 11.08 -0.63
C LEU A 192 6.19 12.42 -1.36
N VAL A 193 6.27 12.41 -2.69
CA VAL A 193 6.03 13.63 -3.51
C VAL A 193 4.66 14.23 -3.16
N ALA A 194 3.64 13.39 -3.05
CA ALA A 194 2.29 13.78 -2.64
C ALA A 194 2.15 14.21 -1.16
N LYS A 195 3.25 14.26 -0.40
CA LYS A 195 3.30 14.77 0.98
C LYS A 195 4.17 16.03 1.08
N LEU A 196 4.65 16.57 -0.04
CA LEU A 196 5.31 17.87 -0.11
C LEU A 196 4.28 18.99 0.08
N VAL A 197 4.42 19.75 1.16
CA VAL A 197 3.49 20.84 1.54
C VAL A 197 3.64 22.07 0.63
N ASN A 198 4.84 22.26 0.09
CA ASN A 198 5.16 23.37 -0.82
C ASN A 198 5.17 22.93 -2.30
N ASP A 199 4.48 21.84 -2.63
CA ASP A 199 4.19 21.40 -4.00
C ASP A 199 2.67 21.28 -4.14
N ASP A 200 2.10 21.87 -5.19
CA ASP A 200 0.65 21.93 -5.40
C ASP A 200 0.18 20.91 -6.46
N PHE A 201 1.07 20.06 -7.00
CA PHE A 201 0.74 19.12 -8.08
C PHE A 201 -0.20 18.00 -7.63
N CYS A 202 0.11 17.34 -6.52
CA CYS A 202 -0.66 16.21 -6.00
C CYS A 202 -0.56 16.10 -4.48
N HIS A 203 -1.47 15.33 -3.90
CA HIS A 203 -1.48 15.07 -2.46
C HIS A 203 -1.91 13.67 -2.10
N SER A 204 -1.46 13.18 -0.95
CA SER A 204 -1.90 11.93 -0.37
C SER A 204 -3.08 12.18 0.56
N ILE A 205 -4.15 11.38 0.44
CA ILE A 205 -5.25 11.38 1.43
C ILE A 205 -4.83 10.72 2.75
N HIS A 206 -3.70 10.01 2.77
CA HIS A 206 -3.13 9.37 3.93
C HIS A 206 -1.90 10.16 4.43
N VAL A 207 -2.18 11.31 5.04
CA VAL A 207 -1.16 12.23 5.54
C VAL A 207 -0.64 11.72 6.87
N ASN A 208 0.49 11.01 6.89
CA ASN A 208 1.20 10.59 8.11
C ASN A 208 2.57 11.29 8.28
N GLN A 209 3.08 11.88 7.22
CA GLN A 209 4.34 12.60 7.14
C GLN A 209 4.11 13.83 6.27
N LEU A 210 4.76 14.95 6.61
CA LEU A 210 4.70 16.20 5.87
C LEU A 210 6.12 16.65 5.56
N TYR A 211 6.37 17.02 4.31
CA TYR A 211 7.69 17.39 3.81
C TYR A 211 7.69 18.81 3.24
N TRP A 212 8.83 19.48 3.34
CA TRP A 212 9.14 20.74 2.70
C TRP A 212 10.41 20.56 1.90
N ARG A 213 10.32 20.77 0.58
CA ARG A 213 11.51 20.80 -0.27
C ARG A 213 12.20 22.14 -0.13
N VAL A 214 13.42 22.14 0.41
CA VAL A 214 14.23 23.35 0.56
C VAL A 214 14.95 23.64 -0.76
N ASP A 215 15.60 22.61 -1.33
CA ASP A 215 16.20 22.58 -2.66
C ASP A 215 16.22 21.15 -3.22
N SER A 216 17.03 20.86 -4.24
CA SER A 216 17.15 19.52 -4.83
C SER A 216 17.88 18.50 -3.94
N ASN A 217 18.57 18.96 -2.90
CA ASN A 217 19.45 18.16 -2.05
C ASN A 217 18.96 18.10 -0.60
N THR A 218 17.92 18.84 -0.23
CA THR A 218 17.48 18.99 1.17
C THR A 218 15.96 18.94 1.30
N LEU A 219 15.48 18.05 2.18
CA LEU A 219 14.10 17.99 2.66
C LEU A 219 14.05 18.26 4.18
N VAL A 220 13.12 19.09 4.60
CA VAL A 220 12.71 19.22 6.00
C VAL A 220 11.39 18.48 6.18
N SER A 221 11.19 17.77 7.28
CA SER A 221 9.94 17.05 7.50
C SER A 221 9.46 17.03 8.96
N ARG A 222 8.15 16.81 9.11
CA ARG A 222 7.43 16.68 10.37
C ARG A 222 6.51 15.47 10.28
N HIS A 223 6.67 14.51 11.16
CA HIS A 223 5.98 13.23 11.04
C HIS A 223 4.98 13.06 12.19
N PHE A 224 3.77 12.61 11.87
CA PHE A 224 2.79 12.18 12.88
C PHE A 224 2.96 10.71 13.24
N LEU A 225 3.74 9.97 12.46
CA LEU A 225 4.04 8.57 12.66
C LEU A 225 5.55 8.41 12.60
N TYR A 226 6.16 8.19 13.75
CA TYR A 226 7.57 7.89 13.89
C TYR A 226 7.79 6.38 14.01
N PHE A 227 8.82 5.87 13.33
CA PHE A 227 9.22 4.50 13.52
C PHE A 227 9.91 4.36 14.87
N MET A 228 9.41 3.43 15.68
CA MET A 228 9.90 3.10 17.02
C MET A 228 11.22 2.35 16.96
N LEU A 229 12.28 3.03 16.52
CA LEU A 229 13.58 2.42 16.23
C LEU A 229 14.17 1.67 17.44
N SER A 230 14.12 2.24 18.64
CA SER A 230 14.47 1.52 19.86
C SER A 230 13.62 1.92 21.07
N ILE A 231 13.18 0.92 21.84
CA ILE A 231 12.41 1.11 23.08
C ILE A 231 13.02 0.23 24.17
N ARG A 232 13.29 0.82 25.35
CA ARG A 232 13.48 0.10 26.61
C ARG A 232 12.27 0.35 27.53
N PRO A 233 11.32 -0.61 27.62
CA PRO A 233 10.10 -0.47 28.42
C PRO A 233 10.35 -0.07 29.88
N GLU A 234 9.55 0.86 30.41
CA GLU A 234 9.53 1.26 31.84
C GLU A 234 8.71 0.29 32.69
N LYS A 235 7.79 -0.45 32.08
CA LYS A 235 6.92 -1.42 32.72
C LYS A 235 6.78 -2.66 31.85
N VAL A 236 6.40 -3.76 32.49
CA VAL A 236 6.04 -5.00 31.80
C VAL A 236 4.69 -4.80 31.09
N VAL A 237 4.66 -5.03 29.79
CA VAL A 237 3.43 -4.97 28.97
C VAL A 237 3.01 -6.39 28.60
N VAL A 238 1.82 -6.80 29.06
CA VAL A 238 1.37 -8.21 28.98
C VAL A 238 0.44 -8.51 27.80
N SER A 239 -0.05 -7.48 27.09
CA SER A 239 -0.91 -7.67 25.92
C SER A 239 -0.72 -6.59 24.86
N ASN A 240 -0.86 -6.97 23.60
CA ASN A 240 -0.89 -6.05 22.48
C ASN A 240 -2.30 -5.47 22.29
N ARG A 241 -2.44 -4.15 22.40
CA ARG A 241 -3.75 -3.46 22.30
C ARG A 241 -3.77 -2.34 21.25
N GLY A 242 -2.82 -2.35 20.31
CA GLY A 242 -2.79 -1.39 19.22
C GLY A 242 -1.77 -1.76 18.15
N PHE A 243 -1.73 -0.96 17.09
CA PHE A 243 -0.62 -1.04 16.15
C PHE A 243 0.67 -0.61 16.84
N CYS A 244 1.78 -1.24 16.47
CA CYS A 244 3.07 -1.02 17.13
C CYS A 244 3.53 0.45 17.11
N ASP A 245 3.28 1.15 16.01
CA ASP A 245 3.52 2.58 15.79
C ASP A 245 2.54 3.51 16.54
N TYR A 246 1.44 2.99 17.11
CA TYR A 246 0.45 3.77 17.88
C TYR A 246 0.60 3.50 19.38
N PHE A 247 0.86 2.24 19.74
CA PHE A 247 0.71 1.70 21.07
C PHE A 247 2.03 1.55 21.82
N PHE A 248 3.13 1.16 21.16
CA PHE A 248 4.33 0.74 21.87
C PHE A 248 4.99 1.88 22.63
N VAL A 249 5.18 3.04 22.00
CA VAL A 249 5.80 4.20 22.68
C VAL A 249 4.98 4.64 23.90
N PRO A 250 3.70 5.03 23.79
CA PRO A 250 2.94 5.51 24.95
C PRO A 250 2.71 4.43 26.01
N GLU A 251 2.64 3.15 25.63
CA GLU A 251 2.42 2.08 26.61
C GLU A 251 3.73 1.62 27.26
N MET A 252 4.81 1.42 26.50
CA MET A 252 6.07 0.91 27.06
C MET A 252 6.88 2.01 27.73
N CYS A 253 6.81 3.25 27.26
CA CYS A 253 7.53 4.41 27.80
C CYS A 253 6.56 5.58 28.10
N PRO A 254 5.61 5.42 29.04
CA PRO A 254 4.60 6.44 29.31
C PRO A 254 5.18 7.73 29.89
N THR A 255 6.36 7.70 30.52
CA THR A 255 6.95 8.88 31.17
C THR A 255 8.23 9.39 30.50
N THR A 256 8.94 8.53 29.75
CA THR A 256 10.16 8.92 29.02
C THR A 256 9.79 9.76 27.80
N PRO A 257 10.35 10.98 27.64
CA PRO A 257 10.26 11.70 26.39
C PRO A 257 10.94 10.92 25.26
N SER A 258 10.45 11.11 24.05
CA SER A 258 11.04 10.52 22.85
C SER A 258 12.27 11.31 22.40
N THR A 259 13.30 10.60 21.95
CA THR A 259 14.51 11.15 21.33
C THR A 259 14.47 10.80 19.85
N VAL A 260 14.41 11.80 18.98
CA VAL A 260 14.37 11.61 17.52
C VAL A 260 15.77 11.80 16.93
N LEU A 261 16.22 10.83 16.14
CA LEU A 261 17.39 10.98 15.27
C LEU A 261 16.95 11.83 14.06
N GLY A 262 17.12 13.15 14.19
CA GLY A 262 16.50 14.14 13.29
C GLY A 262 17.36 14.57 12.09
N ASP A 263 18.61 14.12 11.99
CA ASP A 263 19.50 14.48 10.89
C ASP A 263 19.95 13.21 10.14
N SER A 264 19.88 13.23 8.80
CA SER A 264 20.30 12.09 8.00
C SER A 264 21.79 11.74 8.14
N ASP A 265 22.66 12.69 8.50
CA ASP A 265 24.07 12.38 8.81
C ASP A 265 24.21 11.55 10.09
N GLU A 266 23.22 11.57 11.00
CA GLU A 266 23.20 10.74 12.20
C GLU A 266 22.56 9.36 11.93
N PHE A 267 21.41 9.34 11.27
CA PHE A 267 20.70 8.11 10.94
C PHE A 267 19.93 8.30 9.64
N PHE A 268 20.15 7.40 8.67
CA PHE A 268 19.35 7.38 7.46
C PHE A 268 18.90 5.96 7.11
N ALA A 269 17.60 5.83 6.91
CA ALA A 269 16.94 4.63 6.45
C ALA A 269 16.24 4.92 5.11
N LEU A 270 16.46 4.05 4.14
CA LEU A 270 15.81 4.07 2.85
C LEU A 270 14.83 2.90 2.76
N GLU A 271 13.56 3.22 2.50
CA GLU A 271 12.52 2.24 2.21
C GLU A 271 12.28 2.25 0.70
N ILE A 272 12.52 1.13 0.03
CA ILE A 272 12.25 1.01 -1.41
C ILE A 272 10.92 0.29 -1.65
N GLN A 273 10.05 0.91 -2.43
CA GLN A 273 8.74 0.37 -2.79
C GLN A 273 8.51 0.48 -4.30
N TYR A 274 7.70 -0.41 -4.85
CA TYR A 274 7.28 -0.28 -6.24
C TYR A 274 6.55 1.04 -6.45
N ARG A 275 6.73 1.65 -7.62
CA ARG A 275 6.16 2.95 -7.97
C ARG A 275 4.65 3.06 -7.67
N ASP A 276 3.92 1.98 -7.94
CA ASP A 276 2.46 1.94 -7.84
C ASP A 276 1.95 1.54 -6.45
N SER A 277 2.85 1.22 -5.51
CA SER A 277 2.46 0.94 -4.13
C SER A 277 1.69 2.12 -3.55
N GLU A 278 0.50 1.86 -3.01
CA GLU A 278 -0.37 2.90 -2.42
C GLU A 278 -0.81 4.01 -3.39
N ALA A 279 -0.80 3.77 -4.71
CA ALA A 279 -1.30 4.73 -5.70
C ALA A 279 -2.75 5.18 -5.42
N ASP A 280 -3.57 4.31 -4.80
CA ASP A 280 -4.95 4.60 -4.42
C ASP A 280 -5.10 5.74 -3.40
N PHE A 281 -4.02 6.14 -2.72
CA PHE A 281 -4.02 7.28 -1.81
C PHE A 281 -3.70 8.61 -2.50
N LEU A 282 -3.34 8.62 -3.78
CA LEU A 282 -2.89 9.82 -4.49
C LEU A 282 -4.06 10.57 -5.12
N ARG A 283 -4.10 11.89 -4.94
CA ARG A 283 -5.07 12.81 -5.54
C ARG A 283 -4.32 13.96 -6.16
N LEU A 284 -4.92 14.63 -7.13
CA LEU A 284 -4.32 15.79 -7.77
C LEU A 284 -4.71 17.09 -7.09
N GLY A 285 -3.86 18.10 -7.28
CA GLY A 285 -3.99 19.39 -6.65
C GLY A 285 -3.60 19.38 -5.18
N ARG A 286 -3.71 20.56 -4.56
CA ARG A 286 -3.42 20.78 -3.15
C ARG A 286 -4.63 20.43 -2.26
N PRO A 287 -4.44 19.76 -1.11
CA PRO A 287 -5.52 19.57 -0.15
C PRO A 287 -5.74 20.88 0.61
N THR A 288 -6.98 21.11 1.02
CA THR A 288 -7.29 22.17 1.97
C THR A 288 -6.74 21.82 3.35
N ASP A 289 -6.42 22.83 4.16
CA ASP A 289 -6.05 22.64 5.57
C ASP A 289 -7.07 21.77 6.32
N GLN A 290 -8.37 21.95 6.02
CA GLN A 290 -9.43 21.21 6.69
C GLN A 290 -9.41 19.73 6.31
N GLU A 291 -9.16 19.37 5.04
CA GLU A 291 -9.02 17.98 4.62
C GLU A 291 -7.83 17.29 5.31
N VAL A 292 -6.71 18.01 5.48
CA VAL A 292 -5.54 17.51 6.21
C VAL A 292 -5.86 17.32 7.70
N VAL A 293 -6.53 18.30 8.32
CA VAL A 293 -7.00 18.21 9.72
C VAL A 293 -7.94 17.03 9.91
N ASP A 294 -8.94 16.88 9.04
CA ASP A 294 -9.94 15.81 9.12
C ASP A 294 -9.30 14.42 8.91
N SER A 295 -8.30 14.32 8.03
CA SER A 295 -7.55 13.08 7.84
C SER A 295 -6.75 12.71 9.09
N LEU A 296 -5.92 13.62 9.61
CA LEU A 296 -5.09 13.41 10.79
C LEU A 296 -5.90 13.17 12.07
N ALA A 297 -7.03 13.86 12.24
CA ALA A 297 -7.87 13.75 13.43
C ALA A 297 -8.49 12.36 13.61
N LYS A 298 -8.66 11.59 12.52
CA LYS A 298 -9.25 10.24 12.55
C LYS A 298 -8.40 9.21 13.28
N TRP A 299 -7.08 9.42 13.38
CA TRP A 299 -6.17 8.36 13.83
C TRP A 299 -5.02 8.84 14.74
N THR A 300 -4.70 10.14 14.76
CA THR A 300 -3.57 10.62 15.56
C THR A 300 -3.82 10.51 17.07
N THR A 301 -2.87 9.92 17.78
CA THR A 301 -2.83 9.86 19.25
C THR A 301 -2.19 11.12 19.83
N GLU A 302 -2.20 11.28 21.15
CA GLU A 302 -1.51 12.39 21.81
C GLU A 302 0.00 12.37 21.53
N THR A 303 0.62 11.19 21.63
CA THR A 303 2.05 10.99 21.32
C THR A 303 2.38 11.41 19.89
N HIS A 304 1.57 11.00 18.90
CA HIS A 304 1.75 11.40 17.51
C HIS A 304 1.76 12.92 17.33
N ARG A 305 0.81 13.62 17.95
CA ARG A 305 0.69 15.07 17.82
C ARG A 305 1.81 15.82 18.55
N ARG A 306 2.18 15.34 19.73
CA ARG A 306 3.33 15.87 20.49
C ARG A 306 4.61 15.74 19.67
N ASP A 307 4.91 14.54 19.18
CA ASP A 307 6.18 14.27 18.50
C ASP A 307 6.26 15.00 17.15
N ALA A 308 5.14 15.12 16.41
CA ALA A 308 5.06 15.93 15.19
C ALA A 308 5.36 17.41 15.43
N ARG A 309 4.90 17.96 16.58
CA ARG A 309 5.12 19.35 16.96
C ARG A 309 6.55 19.59 17.45
N ASP A 310 7.08 18.66 18.24
CA ASP A 310 8.28 18.89 19.02
C ASP A 310 9.55 18.50 18.24
N HIS A 311 9.45 17.59 17.27
CA HIS A 311 10.57 17.11 16.48
C HIS A 311 10.50 17.51 15.00
N VAL A 312 11.67 17.55 14.36
CA VAL A 312 11.87 17.83 12.94
C VAL A 312 12.90 16.84 12.42
N LEU A 313 12.75 16.38 11.18
CA LEU A 313 13.80 15.65 10.48
C LEU A 313 14.32 16.47 9.31
N ILE A 314 15.61 16.34 9.03
CA ILE A 314 16.29 16.98 7.93
C ILE A 314 17.05 15.90 7.17
N PHE A 315 16.68 15.72 5.91
CA PHE A 315 17.35 14.80 4.99
C PHE A 315 18.14 15.63 4.00
N HIS A 316 19.46 15.45 3.96
CA HIS A 316 20.33 16.22 3.08
C HIS A 316 21.45 15.39 2.48
N SER A 317 21.76 15.64 1.20
CA SER A 317 22.88 15.01 0.48
C SER A 317 24.11 15.91 0.39
N GLN A 318 24.01 17.16 0.84
CA GLN A 318 25.04 18.20 0.81
C GLN A 318 24.91 19.06 2.08
N ASP A 319 25.84 19.99 2.29
CA ASP A 319 25.73 20.92 3.41
C ASP A 319 24.42 21.72 3.37
N LEU A 320 23.82 21.92 4.55
CA LEU A 320 22.52 22.56 4.67
C LEU A 320 22.52 23.96 4.07
N PRO A 321 21.58 24.29 3.16
CA PRO A 321 21.48 25.62 2.60
C PRO A 321 21.11 26.64 3.70
N PRO A 322 21.53 27.92 3.58
CA PRO A 322 21.27 28.94 4.61
C PRO A 322 19.79 29.17 4.95
N ASP A 323 18.90 28.82 4.02
CA ASP A 323 17.45 29.01 4.16
C ASP A 323 16.74 27.88 4.94
N THR A 324 17.47 26.83 5.34
CA THR A 324 16.92 25.65 6.02
C THR A 324 16.15 26.03 7.29
N GLU A 325 16.67 26.97 8.07
CA GLU A 325 16.02 27.44 9.32
C GLU A 325 14.63 28.04 9.07
N ARG A 326 14.43 28.70 7.92
CA ARG A 326 13.12 29.23 7.53
C ARG A 326 12.12 28.11 7.36
N PHE A 327 12.47 27.06 6.61
CA PHE A 327 11.59 25.90 6.41
C PHE A 327 11.32 25.11 7.70
N VAL A 328 12.28 25.05 8.62
CA VAL A 328 12.07 24.48 9.96
C VAL A 328 11.04 25.30 10.76
N ALA A 329 11.11 26.63 10.68
CA ALA A 329 10.14 27.53 11.32
C ALA A 329 8.74 27.47 10.67
N ASP A 330 8.68 27.44 9.34
CA ASP A 330 7.45 27.31 8.57
C ASP A 330 6.74 25.99 8.87
N SER A 331 7.50 24.89 8.89
CA SER A 331 6.97 23.56 9.22
C SER A 331 6.40 23.51 10.65
N ARG A 332 7.05 24.17 11.62
CA ARG A 332 6.55 24.28 13.01
C ARG A 332 5.21 25.01 13.04
N THR A 333 5.13 26.14 12.35
CA THR A 333 3.95 26.99 12.32
C THR A 333 2.78 26.26 11.66
N PHE A 334 3.04 25.60 10.53
CA PHE A 334 2.04 24.82 9.80
C PHE A 334 1.49 23.65 10.64
N VAL A 335 2.37 22.80 11.19
CA VAL A 335 1.95 21.64 12.00
C VAL A 335 1.24 22.08 13.28
N GLY A 336 1.72 23.13 13.94
CA GLY A 336 1.04 23.72 15.10
C GLY A 336 -0.37 24.23 14.75
N GLY A 337 -0.53 24.87 13.59
CA GLY A 337 -1.81 25.32 13.07
C GLY A 337 -2.78 24.18 12.77
N LEU A 338 -2.29 23.07 12.20
CA LEU A 338 -3.11 21.87 11.99
C LEU A 338 -3.56 21.26 13.32
N ILE A 339 -2.64 21.00 14.24
CA ILE A 339 -2.94 20.39 15.55
C ILE A 339 -3.93 21.25 16.34
N GLY A 340 -3.78 22.59 16.32
CA GLY A 340 -4.68 23.50 17.00
C GLY A 340 -6.14 23.50 16.50
N LYS A 341 -6.37 22.98 15.28
CA LYS A 341 -7.71 22.82 14.68
C LYS A 341 -8.30 21.41 14.90
N MET A 342 -7.51 20.44 15.35
CA MET A 342 -7.97 19.06 15.53
C MET A 342 -8.84 18.90 16.80
N PRO A 343 -9.85 18.00 16.79
CA PRO A 343 -10.54 17.57 18.00
C PRO A 343 -9.58 16.82 18.94
N PRO A 344 -9.99 16.43 20.16
CA PRO A 344 -9.16 15.62 21.06
C PRO A 344 -8.52 14.39 20.37
N PRO A 345 -7.30 13.98 20.80
CA PRO A 345 -6.59 12.86 20.20
C PRO A 345 -7.32 11.53 20.36
N GLN A 346 -7.06 10.60 19.44
CA GLN A 346 -7.53 9.22 19.54
C GLN A 346 -6.80 8.48 20.68
N PRO A 347 -7.42 7.48 21.32
CA PRO A 347 -6.75 6.66 22.31
C PRO A 347 -5.70 5.75 21.65
N HIS A 348 -4.53 5.59 22.27
CA HIS A 348 -3.52 4.64 21.79
C HIS A 348 -3.85 3.18 22.15
N ILE A 349 -4.64 2.97 23.22
CA ILE A 349 -5.18 1.67 23.62
C ILE A 349 -6.52 1.46 22.96
N ASP A 350 -6.72 0.29 22.35
CA ASP A 350 -7.95 -0.08 21.63
C ASP A 350 -8.33 0.97 20.58
N HIS A 351 -7.33 1.51 19.88
CA HIS A 351 -7.53 2.50 18.84
C HIS A 351 -8.61 2.02 17.84
N PRO A 352 -9.52 2.88 17.34
CA PRO A 352 -10.61 2.45 16.45
C PRO A 352 -10.13 1.68 15.21
N TYR A 353 -9.00 2.08 14.61
CA TYR A 353 -8.41 1.33 13.49
C TYR A 353 -7.90 -0.04 13.93
N TRP A 354 -7.29 -0.14 15.11
CA TRP A 354 -6.80 -1.41 15.64
C TRP A 354 -7.95 -2.38 15.89
N THR A 355 -9.00 -1.95 16.59
CA THR A 355 -10.13 -2.82 16.95
C THR A 355 -10.83 -3.39 15.71
N GLY A 356 -11.04 -2.57 14.67
CA GLY A 356 -11.59 -3.02 13.40
C GLY A 356 -10.68 -4.01 12.67
N SER A 357 -9.40 -3.68 12.50
CA SER A 357 -8.44 -4.55 11.81
C SER A 357 -8.16 -5.85 12.56
N GLN A 358 -8.11 -5.81 13.89
CA GLN A 358 -7.93 -6.98 14.76
C GLN A 358 -9.10 -7.96 14.61
N ALA A 359 -10.34 -7.47 14.64
CA ALA A 359 -11.51 -8.34 14.48
C ALA A 359 -11.53 -9.03 13.11
N LEU A 360 -11.14 -8.31 12.05
CA LEU A 360 -11.06 -8.87 10.69
C LEU A 360 -9.90 -9.88 10.58
N TRP A 361 -8.73 -9.55 11.12
CA TRP A 361 -7.58 -10.45 11.19
C TRP A 361 -7.93 -11.74 11.94
N GLU A 362 -8.59 -11.66 13.09
CA GLU A 362 -9.05 -12.85 13.85
C GLU A 362 -10.04 -13.70 13.05
N ALA A 363 -10.98 -13.08 12.34
CA ALA A 363 -11.93 -13.79 11.49
C ALA A 363 -11.22 -14.54 10.35
N CYS A 364 -10.25 -13.91 9.69
CA CYS A 364 -9.43 -14.56 8.67
C CYS A 364 -8.58 -15.70 9.23
N ARG A 365 -7.94 -15.49 10.39
CA ARG A 365 -7.15 -16.51 11.09
C ARG A 365 -7.99 -17.74 11.47
N GLN A 366 -9.19 -17.54 12.01
CA GLN A 366 -10.12 -18.63 12.33
C GLN A 366 -10.56 -19.40 11.07
N LYS A 367 -10.75 -18.69 9.94
CA LYS A 367 -11.09 -19.31 8.66
C LYS A 367 -9.93 -20.16 8.13
N ALA A 368 -8.69 -19.68 8.22
CA ALA A 368 -7.49 -20.42 7.84
C ALA A 368 -7.31 -21.69 8.69
N ALA A 369 -7.47 -21.57 10.02
CA ALA A 369 -7.38 -22.71 10.93
C ALA A 369 -8.41 -23.83 10.60
N ARG A 370 -9.63 -23.46 10.19
CA ARG A 370 -10.66 -24.42 9.76
C ARG A 370 -10.37 -25.12 8.43
N ARG A 371 -9.60 -24.47 7.54
CA ARG A 371 -9.19 -25.08 6.25
C ARG A 371 -8.11 -26.13 6.47
N GLY A 372 -7.08 -25.80 7.26
CA GLY A 372 -6.03 -26.75 7.62
C GLY A 372 -6.56 -28.01 8.30
N SER A 373 -7.57 -27.88 9.18
CA SER A 373 -8.20 -29.06 9.81
C SER A 373 -9.03 -29.93 8.86
N ASN A 374 -9.52 -29.38 7.75
CA ASN A 374 -10.34 -30.10 6.78
C ASN A 374 -9.50 -30.73 5.65
N GLU A 375 -8.38 -30.14 5.28
CA GLU A 375 -7.49 -30.72 4.25
C GLU A 375 -6.85 -32.03 4.74
N ASP A 376 -6.52 -32.15 6.03
CA ASP A 376 -6.10 -33.42 6.65
C ASP A 376 -7.15 -34.54 6.58
N SER A 377 -8.44 -34.20 6.37
CA SER A 377 -9.52 -35.19 6.21
C SER A 377 -9.92 -35.42 4.74
N VAL A 378 -9.50 -34.56 3.82
CA VAL A 378 -9.75 -34.70 2.38
C VAL A 378 -8.57 -35.37 1.66
N GLU A 379 -7.35 -35.33 2.18
CA GLU A 379 -6.19 -36.04 1.60
C GLU A 379 -6.29 -37.58 1.61
N LYS A 380 -7.32 -38.16 2.24
CA LYS A 380 -7.66 -39.59 2.05
C LYS A 380 -8.53 -39.88 0.82
N HIS A 381 -8.92 -38.89 0.03
CA HIS A 381 -9.68 -39.08 -1.21
C HIS A 381 -8.96 -38.44 -2.41
N GLY A 382 -7.90 -39.12 -2.85
CA GLY A 382 -7.43 -39.22 -4.24
C GLY A 382 -7.44 -37.96 -5.10
N SER A 383 -6.24 -37.46 -5.38
CA SER A 383 -5.85 -36.61 -6.52
C SER A 383 -6.79 -36.74 -7.73
N ARG A 384 -7.61 -35.71 -7.94
CA ARG A 384 -8.36 -35.52 -9.19
C ARG A 384 -7.95 -34.17 -9.76
N SER A 385 -7.32 -34.23 -10.93
CA SER A 385 -6.73 -33.12 -11.66
C SER A 385 -7.71 -31.98 -11.96
N GLU A 386 -7.22 -30.74 -11.83
CA GLU A 386 -7.92 -29.47 -12.07
C GLU A 386 -8.18 -29.13 -13.56
N GLN A 387 -8.13 -30.10 -14.47
CA GLN A 387 -8.28 -29.82 -15.91
C GLN A 387 -9.70 -29.91 -16.47
N ASN A 388 -10.73 -29.92 -15.60
CA ASN A 388 -12.12 -29.75 -16.03
C ASN A 388 -12.82 -28.80 -15.07
N SER A 389 -12.68 -27.50 -15.30
CA SER A 389 -13.64 -26.52 -14.79
C SER A 389 -14.99 -26.81 -15.47
N GLU A 390 -15.78 -27.70 -14.87
CA GLU A 390 -17.20 -27.80 -15.20
C GLU A 390 -17.82 -26.40 -15.09
N PRO A 391 -18.67 -25.99 -16.04
CA PRO A 391 -19.28 -24.67 -16.02
C PRO A 391 -20.01 -24.52 -14.67
N HIS A 392 -19.52 -23.58 -13.85
CA HIS A 392 -20.10 -23.23 -12.57
C HIS A 392 -21.63 -23.26 -12.68
N GLN A 393 -22.27 -24.21 -12.00
CA GLN A 393 -23.72 -24.29 -11.96
C GLN A 393 -24.24 -23.00 -11.33
N GLU A 394 -24.61 -22.08 -12.21
CA GLU A 394 -25.08 -20.77 -11.85
C GLU A 394 -26.27 -20.93 -10.90
N THR A 395 -26.10 -20.46 -9.66
CA THR A 395 -27.11 -20.65 -8.62
C THR A 395 -28.43 -20.02 -9.06
N MET A 396 -29.56 -20.59 -8.65
CA MET A 396 -30.89 -20.03 -8.96
C MET A 396 -31.00 -18.54 -8.57
N ARG A 397 -30.27 -18.11 -7.53
CA ARG A 397 -30.14 -16.70 -7.13
C ARG A 397 -29.43 -15.83 -8.16
N GLN A 398 -28.37 -16.31 -8.80
CA GLN A 398 -27.67 -15.61 -9.87
C GLN A 398 -28.55 -15.51 -11.13
N ARG A 399 -29.28 -16.58 -11.48
CA ARG A 399 -30.23 -16.57 -12.60
C ARG A 399 -31.37 -15.57 -12.41
N VAL A 400 -32.00 -15.58 -11.22
CA VAL A 400 -33.04 -14.61 -10.86
C VAL A 400 -32.45 -13.19 -10.81
N GLY A 401 -31.25 -13.05 -10.26
CA GLY A 401 -30.51 -11.78 -10.25
C GLY A 401 -30.30 -11.22 -11.66
N ARG A 402 -29.85 -12.03 -12.62
CA ARG A 402 -29.69 -11.64 -14.03
C ARG A 402 -31.02 -11.33 -14.73
N HIS A 403 -32.09 -12.06 -14.41
CA HIS A 403 -33.42 -11.77 -14.97
C HIS A 403 -33.99 -10.46 -14.46
N VAL A 404 -33.77 -10.13 -13.18
CA VAL A 404 -34.26 -8.89 -12.58
C VAL A 404 -33.35 -7.72 -12.97
N LEU A 405 -32.04 -7.83 -12.78
CA LEU A 405 -31.08 -6.73 -12.98
C LEU A 405 -30.61 -6.56 -14.44
N GLY A 406 -30.95 -7.49 -15.33
CA GLY A 406 -30.45 -7.54 -16.70
C GLY A 406 -29.09 -8.22 -16.82
N ARG A 407 -28.61 -8.33 -18.07
CA ARG A 407 -27.30 -8.88 -18.40
C ARG A 407 -26.44 -7.76 -18.97
N VAL A 408 -25.22 -7.57 -18.47
CA VAL A 408 -24.26 -6.64 -19.08
C VAL A 408 -23.98 -7.08 -20.52
N PRO A 409 -24.02 -6.17 -21.52
CA PRO A 409 -24.19 -4.71 -21.44
C PRO A 409 -25.66 -4.25 -21.60
N GLU A 410 -26.60 -5.18 -21.82
CA GLU A 410 -28.03 -4.96 -21.99
C GLU A 410 -28.77 -4.79 -20.65
N LEU A 411 -28.34 -3.82 -19.85
CA LEU A 411 -29.01 -3.50 -18.62
C LEU A 411 -30.36 -2.80 -18.89
N PRO A 412 -31.37 -2.97 -18.02
CA PRO A 412 -32.61 -2.22 -18.15
C PRO A 412 -32.37 -0.74 -17.82
N ARG A 413 -33.19 0.15 -18.40
CA ARG A 413 -33.06 1.62 -18.26
C ARG A 413 -33.08 2.14 -16.83
N TRP A 414 -33.45 1.33 -15.86
CA TRP A 414 -33.53 1.73 -14.47
C TRP A 414 -32.30 1.28 -13.66
N HIS A 415 -31.44 0.45 -14.24
CA HIS A 415 -30.20 0.03 -13.59
C HIS A 415 -29.25 1.24 -13.49
N PRO A 416 -28.58 1.46 -12.34
CA PRO A 416 -27.68 2.60 -12.16
C PRO A 416 -26.53 2.64 -13.18
N ASP A 417 -26.05 1.47 -13.58
CA ASP A 417 -25.01 1.33 -14.61
C ASP A 417 -25.55 1.31 -16.05
N TRP A 418 -26.86 1.47 -16.27
CA TRP A 418 -27.43 1.42 -17.62
C TRP A 418 -26.76 2.42 -18.57
N LEU A 419 -26.51 3.63 -18.08
CA LEU A 419 -25.89 4.68 -18.88
C LEU A 419 -24.47 4.30 -19.31
N ASP A 420 -23.72 3.60 -18.45
CA ASP A 420 -22.33 3.16 -18.72
C ASP A 420 -22.29 2.23 -19.91
N TYR A 421 -23.10 1.17 -19.83
CA TYR A 421 -23.13 0.16 -20.87
C TYR A 421 -23.88 0.63 -22.11
N ARG A 422 -24.77 1.63 -21.99
CA ARG A 422 -25.43 2.25 -23.14
C ARG A 422 -24.46 3.06 -24.00
N LEU A 423 -23.49 3.75 -23.38
CA LEU A 423 -22.41 4.44 -24.10
C LEU A 423 -21.46 3.45 -24.75
N LEU A 424 -21.20 2.33 -24.09
CA LEU A 424 -20.32 1.29 -24.59
C LEU A 424 -20.94 0.43 -25.71
N ALA A 425 -22.27 0.29 -25.73
CA ALA A 425 -22.97 -0.61 -26.64
C ALA A 425 -22.72 -0.39 -28.15
N PRO A 426 -22.70 0.85 -28.70
CA PRO A 426 -22.38 1.09 -30.10
C PRO A 426 -20.97 0.64 -30.48
N VAL A 427 -20.03 0.84 -29.56
CA VAL A 427 -18.61 0.51 -29.73
C VAL A 427 -18.42 -1.01 -29.77
N LEU A 428 -18.99 -1.73 -28.79
CA LEU A 428 -18.97 -3.18 -28.78
C LEU A 428 -19.69 -3.80 -29.98
N ALA A 429 -20.77 -3.16 -30.44
CA ALA A 429 -21.47 -3.58 -31.64
C ALA A 429 -20.63 -3.37 -32.92
N GLY A 430 -19.73 -2.40 -32.94
CA GLY A 430 -18.75 -2.20 -34.00
C GLY A 430 -17.78 -3.38 -34.07
N ILE A 431 -17.14 -3.70 -32.94
CA ILE A 431 -16.19 -4.83 -32.82
C ILE A 431 -16.82 -6.16 -33.26
N ARG A 432 -18.07 -6.44 -32.86
CA ARG A 432 -18.73 -7.71 -33.19
C ARG A 432 -19.11 -7.88 -34.67
N ARG A 433 -19.11 -6.80 -35.47
CA ARG A 433 -19.65 -6.83 -36.85
C ARG A 433 -18.68 -7.37 -37.89
N THR A 434 -17.44 -7.66 -37.51
CA THR A 434 -16.43 -8.15 -38.45
C THR A 434 -16.05 -9.60 -38.10
N PRO A 435 -16.67 -10.59 -38.76
CA PRO A 435 -16.37 -11.99 -38.50
C PRO A 435 -14.92 -12.32 -38.86
N GLY A 436 -14.20 -12.96 -37.94
CA GLY A 436 -12.82 -13.43 -38.16
C GLY A 436 -11.73 -12.52 -37.59
N GLU A 437 -12.09 -11.39 -36.99
CA GLU A 437 -11.13 -10.50 -36.34
C GLU A 437 -10.80 -10.96 -34.92
N THR A 438 -9.52 -10.91 -34.59
CA THR A 438 -9.01 -11.23 -33.25
C THR A 438 -9.23 -10.03 -32.35
N VAL A 439 -9.98 -10.24 -31.27
CA VAL A 439 -10.25 -9.25 -30.23
C VAL A 439 -9.65 -9.76 -28.94
N ILE A 440 -8.88 -8.91 -28.26
CA ILE A 440 -8.40 -9.19 -26.91
C ILE A 440 -9.24 -8.45 -25.90
N TYR A 441 -9.67 -9.17 -24.87
CA TYR A 441 -10.32 -8.62 -23.71
C TYR A 441 -9.34 -8.63 -22.54
N VAL A 442 -9.16 -7.48 -21.91
CA VAL A 442 -8.24 -7.28 -20.81
C VAL A 442 -9.03 -6.81 -19.60
N ASP A 443 -8.82 -7.40 -18.42
CA ASP A 443 -9.48 -6.92 -17.20
C ASP A 443 -8.65 -7.03 -15.93
N ASP A 444 -9.12 -6.40 -14.85
CA ASP A 444 -8.53 -6.52 -13.51
C ASP A 444 -9.13 -7.69 -12.69
N GLY A 445 -9.62 -8.74 -13.37
CA GLY A 445 -10.10 -9.98 -12.77
C GLY A 445 -11.62 -10.03 -12.49
N LEU A 446 -12.40 -9.01 -12.85
CA LEU A 446 -13.87 -9.03 -12.66
C LEU A 446 -14.66 -9.56 -13.87
N GLY A 447 -14.15 -9.48 -15.10
CA GLY A 447 -14.76 -10.12 -16.25
C GLY A 447 -16.20 -9.71 -16.60
N LEU A 448 -16.65 -8.48 -16.29
CA LEU A 448 -18.07 -8.14 -16.43
C LEU A 448 -18.48 -8.07 -17.91
N LEU A 449 -17.57 -7.61 -18.77
CA LEU A 449 -17.79 -7.50 -20.21
C LEU A 449 -17.46 -8.77 -21.00
N ALA A 450 -16.74 -9.74 -20.44
CA ALA A 450 -16.35 -10.98 -21.13
C ALA A 450 -17.56 -11.67 -21.79
N SER A 451 -18.65 -11.82 -21.03
CA SER A 451 -19.87 -12.48 -21.52
C SER A 451 -20.59 -11.73 -22.63
N ALA A 452 -20.28 -10.44 -22.82
CA ALA A 452 -20.78 -9.62 -23.90
C ALA A 452 -19.92 -9.80 -25.15
N LEU A 453 -18.61 -9.93 -25.05
CA LEU A 453 -17.74 -9.91 -26.23
C LEU A 453 -17.84 -11.19 -27.07
N GLY A 454 -18.38 -12.28 -26.50
CA GLY A 454 -18.50 -13.57 -27.18
C GLY A 454 -17.24 -14.39 -26.96
N THR A 455 -16.77 -15.08 -28.01
CA THR A 455 -15.48 -15.78 -27.97
C THR A 455 -14.39 -14.76 -28.29
N VAL A 456 -13.61 -14.38 -27.28
CA VAL A 456 -12.46 -13.46 -27.38
C VAL A 456 -11.31 -14.02 -26.58
N ASP A 457 -10.08 -13.63 -26.95
CA ASP A 457 -8.92 -13.94 -26.12
C ASP A 457 -9.01 -13.09 -24.85
N HIS A 458 -8.68 -13.67 -23.69
CA HIS A 458 -8.78 -12.99 -22.40
C HIS A 458 -7.44 -13.04 -21.67
N ILE A 459 -7.00 -11.90 -21.17
CA ILE A 459 -5.81 -11.79 -20.32
C ILE A 459 -6.12 -10.82 -19.16
N SER A 460 -5.55 -11.07 -17.99
CA SER A 460 -5.63 -10.08 -16.90
C SER A 460 -4.67 -8.92 -17.17
N ILE A 461 -4.94 -7.74 -16.61
CA ILE A 461 -4.03 -6.60 -16.74
C ILE A 461 -2.66 -6.92 -16.14
N ASP A 462 -2.61 -7.62 -15.01
CA ASP A 462 -1.33 -7.96 -14.38
C ASP A 462 -0.53 -8.96 -15.22
N ASP A 463 -1.20 -9.94 -15.85
CA ASP A 463 -0.53 -10.86 -16.77
C ASP A 463 -0.03 -10.15 -18.03
N LEU A 464 -0.84 -9.23 -18.58
CA LEU A 464 -0.48 -8.40 -19.74
C LEU A 464 0.77 -7.55 -19.46
N LEU A 465 0.89 -7.03 -18.24
CA LEU A 465 2.00 -6.16 -17.82
C LEU A 465 3.20 -6.94 -17.25
N SER A 466 3.07 -8.25 -17.05
CA SER A 466 4.17 -9.07 -16.58
C SER A 466 5.08 -9.51 -17.74
N ASP A 467 6.37 -9.69 -17.47
CA ASP A 467 7.32 -10.32 -18.42
C ASP A 467 6.94 -11.77 -18.79
N ARG A 468 5.92 -12.35 -18.14
CA ARG A 468 5.39 -13.69 -18.46
C ARG A 468 4.44 -13.70 -19.66
N GLY A 469 4.26 -12.56 -20.33
CA GLY A 469 3.31 -12.39 -21.42
C GLY A 469 3.56 -13.19 -22.70
N GLU A 470 4.61 -14.01 -22.81
CA GLU A 470 4.80 -14.96 -23.91
C GLU A 470 3.90 -16.20 -23.75
N ASP A 471 2.61 -16.00 -23.46
CA ASP A 471 1.64 -17.08 -23.50
C ASP A 471 1.39 -17.46 -24.97
N GLU A 472 1.90 -18.63 -25.38
CA GLU A 472 1.78 -19.18 -26.74
C GLU A 472 0.30 -19.34 -27.19
N THR A 473 -0.65 -19.21 -26.27
CA THR A 473 -2.09 -19.35 -26.55
C THR A 473 -2.76 -18.10 -27.10
N LEU A 474 -2.12 -16.93 -26.99
CA LEU A 474 -2.66 -15.66 -27.50
C LEU A 474 -2.32 -15.47 -28.98
N SER A 475 -3.26 -14.91 -29.74
CA SER A 475 -2.99 -14.48 -31.11
C SER A 475 -1.80 -13.52 -31.16
N ALA A 476 -0.97 -13.65 -32.21
CA ALA A 476 0.19 -12.78 -32.42
C ALA A 476 -0.21 -11.31 -32.69
N ARG A 477 -1.44 -11.07 -33.19
CA ARG A 477 -1.97 -9.74 -33.48
C ARG A 477 -3.48 -9.62 -33.25
N TYR A 478 -3.91 -8.43 -32.81
CA TYR A 478 -5.30 -8.07 -32.52
C TYR A 478 -5.70 -6.78 -33.25
N ARG A 479 -6.90 -6.75 -33.83
CA ARG A 479 -7.44 -5.50 -34.39
C ARG A 479 -8.06 -4.61 -33.32
N ALA A 480 -8.70 -5.21 -32.32
CA ALA A 480 -9.38 -4.49 -31.26
C ALA A 480 -9.00 -5.03 -29.87
N ALA A 481 -8.86 -4.11 -28.91
CA ALA A 481 -8.70 -4.43 -27.50
C ALA A 481 -9.81 -3.77 -26.69
N VAL A 482 -10.44 -4.54 -25.78
CA VAL A 482 -11.40 -4.00 -24.81
C VAL A 482 -10.80 -4.18 -23.42
N VAL A 483 -10.48 -3.08 -22.75
CA VAL A 483 -9.88 -3.07 -21.42
C VAL A 483 -10.93 -2.65 -20.41
N GLU A 484 -11.33 -3.55 -19.51
CA GLU A 484 -12.20 -3.25 -18.38
C GLU A 484 -11.35 -3.00 -17.12
N MET A 485 -11.48 -1.79 -16.56
CA MET A 485 -10.78 -1.37 -15.35
C MET A 485 -11.78 -0.98 -14.28
N THR A 486 -11.69 -1.59 -13.10
CA THR A 486 -12.64 -1.37 -12.02
C THR A 486 -12.00 -0.92 -10.71
N ARG A 487 -10.74 -1.30 -10.49
CA ARG A 487 -9.92 -1.00 -9.31
C ARG A 487 -8.52 -0.50 -9.69
N PHE A 488 -8.32 -0.20 -10.96
CA PHE A 488 -6.99 -0.04 -11.52
C PHE A 488 -6.55 1.43 -11.45
N PRO A 489 -5.36 1.76 -10.93
CA PRO A 489 -4.91 3.15 -10.79
C PRO A 489 -4.76 3.81 -12.18
N PRO A 490 -5.09 5.12 -12.34
CA PRO A 490 -5.06 5.74 -13.66
C PRO A 490 -3.66 5.80 -14.26
N LEU A 491 -2.64 5.84 -13.42
CA LEU A 491 -1.24 5.91 -13.83
C LEU A 491 -0.77 4.67 -14.61
N ARG A 492 -1.41 3.51 -14.43
CA ARG A 492 -1.06 2.29 -15.15
C ARG A 492 -1.74 2.18 -16.53
N ILE A 493 -2.65 3.09 -16.91
CA ILE A 493 -3.30 3.08 -18.23
C ILE A 493 -2.25 3.13 -19.35
N VAL A 494 -1.23 3.97 -19.19
CA VAL A 494 -0.18 4.15 -20.21
C VAL A 494 0.53 2.82 -20.47
N ALA A 495 0.96 2.13 -19.42
CA ALA A 495 1.60 0.83 -19.54
C ALA A 495 0.69 -0.22 -20.21
N VAL A 496 -0.61 -0.22 -19.91
CA VAL A 496 -1.58 -1.12 -20.56
C VAL A 496 -1.72 -0.81 -22.04
N VAL A 497 -1.83 0.47 -22.40
CA VAL A 497 -1.95 0.91 -23.80
C VAL A 497 -0.66 0.60 -24.56
N GLU A 498 0.51 0.82 -23.97
CA GLU A 498 1.81 0.47 -24.58
C GLU A 498 1.94 -1.04 -24.78
N ALA A 499 1.65 -1.84 -23.75
CA ALA A 499 1.69 -3.30 -23.84
C ALA A 499 0.75 -3.81 -24.92
N LEU A 500 -0.49 -3.29 -24.98
CA LEU A 500 -1.44 -3.63 -26.03
C LEU A 500 -0.95 -3.20 -27.40
N SER A 501 -0.41 -1.99 -27.56
CA SER A 501 0.06 -1.46 -28.84
C SER A 501 1.08 -2.39 -29.52
N THR A 502 1.91 -3.09 -28.74
CA THR A 502 2.86 -4.08 -29.30
C THR A 502 2.19 -5.31 -29.91
N ARG A 503 0.97 -5.63 -29.46
CA ARG A 503 0.16 -6.80 -29.86
C ARG A 503 -0.97 -6.45 -30.83
N MET A 504 -1.12 -5.20 -31.21
CA MET A 504 -2.20 -4.76 -32.11
C MET A 504 -1.74 -4.72 -33.57
N ASP A 505 -2.67 -4.80 -34.52
CA ASP A 505 -2.46 -4.56 -35.95
C ASP A 505 -2.29 -3.06 -36.27
N GLU A 506 -2.00 -2.71 -37.54
CA GLU A 506 -1.84 -1.32 -37.98
C GLU A 506 -3.15 -0.51 -37.89
N GLU A 507 -4.30 -1.11 -38.24
CA GLU A 507 -5.62 -0.52 -37.98
C GLU A 507 -6.13 -0.97 -36.61
N ARG A 508 -5.98 -0.12 -35.59
CA ARG A 508 -6.11 -0.54 -34.18
C ARG A 508 -7.14 0.27 -33.41
N GLU A 509 -8.04 -0.45 -32.74
CA GLU A 509 -9.02 0.16 -31.82
C GLU A 509 -8.77 -0.34 -30.39
N ILE A 510 -8.40 0.57 -29.46
CA ILE A 510 -8.34 0.23 -28.03
C ILE A 510 -9.47 0.96 -27.31
N ILE A 511 -10.28 0.19 -26.58
CA ILE A 511 -11.43 0.70 -25.84
C ILE A 511 -11.16 0.49 -24.37
N LEU A 512 -10.90 1.58 -23.66
CA LEU A 512 -10.68 1.55 -22.23
C LEU A 512 -12.00 1.89 -21.54
N PHE A 513 -12.61 0.92 -20.89
CA PHE A 513 -13.81 1.09 -20.09
C PHE A 513 -13.43 1.09 -18.62
N TRP A 514 -13.47 2.29 -18.01
CA TRP A 514 -13.31 2.41 -16.57
C TRP A 514 -14.65 2.47 -15.89
N LYS A 515 -14.88 1.56 -14.95
CA LYS A 515 -16.03 1.56 -14.06
C LYS A 515 -15.62 1.76 -12.61
N ASP A 516 -16.00 2.88 -12.02
CA ASP A 516 -15.83 3.07 -10.59
C ASP A 516 -16.77 2.12 -9.82
N MET A 517 -16.17 1.11 -9.20
CA MET A 517 -16.85 0.09 -8.40
C MET A 517 -16.89 0.44 -6.91
N ALA A 518 -16.18 1.48 -6.48
CA ALA A 518 -16.10 1.83 -5.09
C ALA A 518 -17.31 2.68 -4.67
N ASP A 519 -17.92 2.33 -3.53
CA ASP A 519 -18.84 3.20 -2.78
C ASP A 519 -18.14 4.44 -2.20
N THR A 520 -16.91 4.71 -2.62
CA THR A 520 -16.16 5.86 -2.16
C THR A 520 -16.78 7.12 -2.72
N GLU A 521 -17.00 8.12 -1.88
CA GLU A 521 -17.51 9.45 -2.26
C GLU A 521 -16.62 10.23 -3.26
N LEU A 522 -15.57 9.59 -3.78
CA LEU A 522 -14.50 10.18 -4.55
C LEU A 522 -14.92 10.54 -5.98
N ASP A 523 -14.55 11.73 -6.39
CA ASP A 523 -14.70 12.21 -7.76
C ASP A 523 -13.45 11.85 -8.57
N THR A 524 -13.45 10.67 -9.18
CA THR A 524 -12.34 10.15 -10.00
C THR A 524 -12.15 10.90 -11.33
N SER A 525 -13.06 11.83 -11.66
CA SER A 525 -13.07 12.54 -12.95
C SER A 525 -11.87 13.44 -13.20
N THR A 526 -11.48 14.21 -12.19
CA THR A 526 -10.45 15.24 -12.27
C THR A 526 -9.06 14.63 -12.39
N GLY A 527 -8.85 13.46 -11.77
CA GLY A 527 -7.59 12.70 -11.83
C GLY A 527 -7.35 12.04 -13.19
N VAL A 528 -8.40 11.65 -13.89
CA VAL A 528 -8.28 10.92 -15.15
C VAL A 528 -8.01 11.87 -16.32
N MET A 529 -8.70 13.01 -16.37
CA MET A 529 -8.54 13.98 -17.46
C MET A 529 -7.16 14.64 -17.48
N SER A 530 -6.56 14.80 -16.31
CA SER A 530 -5.19 15.31 -16.12
C SER A 530 -4.14 14.24 -16.42
N VAL A 531 -4.33 12.99 -15.99
CA VAL A 531 -3.46 11.87 -16.38
C VAL A 531 -3.45 11.71 -17.91
N VAL A 532 -4.60 11.81 -18.56
CA VAL A 532 -4.66 11.82 -20.02
C VAL A 532 -4.04 13.11 -20.60
N GLY A 533 -4.29 14.29 -20.04
CA GLY A 533 -3.69 15.53 -20.55
C GLY A 533 -2.16 15.57 -20.51
N ASP A 534 -1.58 15.10 -19.40
CA ASP A 534 -0.15 15.27 -19.10
C ASP A 534 0.71 14.11 -19.65
N PHE A 535 0.16 12.90 -19.79
CA PHE A 535 0.92 11.71 -20.23
C PHE A 535 0.65 11.26 -21.67
N TRP A 536 -0.38 11.78 -22.34
CA TRP A 536 -0.72 11.41 -23.72
C TRP A 536 0.21 11.94 -24.84
N PRO A 537 1.09 12.95 -24.68
CA PRO A 537 1.92 13.47 -25.79
C PRO A 537 2.84 12.45 -26.51
N GLY A 538 2.94 11.21 -26.04
CA GLY A 538 3.74 10.14 -26.66
C GLY A 538 2.96 9.07 -27.43
N ILE A 539 1.62 9.09 -27.43
CA ILE A 539 0.79 8.00 -27.96
C ILE A 539 0.10 8.43 -29.27
N ASP A 540 0.43 7.76 -30.38
CA ASP A 540 -0.09 8.04 -31.73
C ASP A 540 -1.48 7.41 -31.95
N TYR A 541 -2.48 7.99 -31.29
CA TYR A 541 -3.89 7.57 -31.39
C TYR A 541 -4.82 8.79 -31.34
N ASP A 542 -5.86 8.78 -32.16
CA ASP A 542 -7.01 9.66 -32.05
C ASP A 542 -7.86 9.23 -30.85
N LEU A 543 -8.16 10.20 -29.97
CA LEU A 543 -8.80 9.94 -28.69
C LEU A 543 -10.22 10.51 -28.65
N GLU A 544 -11.20 9.61 -28.57
CA GLU A 544 -12.61 9.92 -28.31
C GLU A 544 -12.97 9.61 -26.85
N PHE A 545 -13.73 10.51 -26.21
CA PHE A 545 -14.13 10.37 -24.81
C PHE A 545 -15.65 10.27 -24.68
N TRP A 546 -16.11 9.34 -23.86
CA TRP A 546 -17.50 9.28 -23.41
C TRP A 546 -17.59 9.17 -21.90
N PHE A 547 -18.59 9.84 -21.33
CA PHE A 547 -18.74 10.00 -19.90
C PHE A 547 -20.15 9.66 -19.44
N ALA A 548 -20.25 8.86 -18.37
CA ALA A 548 -21.50 8.62 -17.66
C ALA A 548 -21.31 8.89 -16.16
N GLY A 549 -21.95 9.95 -15.67
CA GLY A 549 -21.66 10.48 -14.33
C GLY A 549 -22.72 11.40 -13.74
N GLY A 550 -22.34 12.05 -12.64
CA GLY A 550 -23.16 13.03 -11.94
C GLY A 550 -23.73 12.57 -10.59
N ARG A 551 -24.10 13.56 -9.76
CA ARG A 551 -24.64 13.36 -8.40
C ARG A 551 -25.83 12.39 -8.37
N THR A 552 -26.70 12.46 -9.37
CA THR A 552 -27.89 11.59 -9.44
C THR A 552 -27.50 10.13 -9.61
N LYS A 553 -26.55 9.80 -10.49
CA LYS A 553 -26.09 8.43 -10.70
C LYS A 553 -25.39 7.88 -9.45
N ARG A 554 -24.56 8.67 -8.78
CA ARG A 554 -23.95 8.31 -7.48
C ARG A 554 -25.01 8.00 -6.43
N SER A 555 -26.03 8.85 -6.32
CA SER A 555 -27.13 8.62 -5.39
C SER A 555 -27.90 7.33 -5.70
N LEU A 556 -28.14 7.02 -6.99
CA LEU A 556 -28.80 5.77 -7.40
C LEU A 556 -27.96 4.52 -7.08
N LYS A 557 -26.62 4.58 -7.28
CA LYS A 557 -25.69 3.52 -6.88
C LYS A 557 -25.74 3.30 -5.36
N HIS A 558 -25.60 4.38 -4.59
CA HIS A 558 -25.65 4.33 -3.12
C HIS A 558 -26.96 3.73 -2.61
N ASP A 559 -28.11 4.13 -3.16
CA ASP A 559 -29.42 3.59 -2.77
C ASP A 559 -29.51 2.07 -3.06
N LEU A 560 -28.96 1.61 -4.18
CA LEU A 560 -28.94 0.20 -4.57
C LEU A 560 -27.99 -0.64 -3.70
N VAL A 561 -26.81 -0.11 -3.38
CA VAL A 561 -25.86 -0.79 -2.48
C VAL A 561 -26.42 -0.84 -1.06
N THR A 562 -27.02 0.25 -0.57
CA THR A 562 -27.73 0.29 0.72
C THR A 562 -28.83 -0.76 0.77
N ALA A 563 -29.66 -0.86 -0.26
CA ALA A 563 -30.71 -1.86 -0.34
C ALA A 563 -30.14 -3.30 -0.32
N ARG A 564 -29.04 -3.54 -1.05
CA ARG A 564 -28.33 -4.84 -1.04
C ARG A 564 -27.77 -5.16 0.35
N GLY A 565 -27.14 -4.19 1.02
CA GLY A 565 -26.59 -4.34 2.36
C GLY A 565 -27.66 -4.67 3.40
N LEU A 566 -28.81 -3.97 3.35
CA LEU A 566 -29.97 -4.26 4.18
C LEU A 566 -30.51 -5.68 3.94
N PHE A 567 -30.62 -6.10 2.68
CA PHE A 567 -31.06 -7.45 2.36
C PHE A 567 -30.08 -8.52 2.86
N LEU A 568 -28.78 -8.33 2.68
CA LEU A 568 -27.76 -9.27 3.16
C LEU A 568 -27.76 -9.37 4.69
N LYS A 569 -27.96 -8.24 5.39
CA LYS A 569 -27.95 -8.18 6.86
C LYS A 569 -29.21 -8.75 7.51
N TYR A 570 -30.38 -8.50 6.93
CA TYR A 570 -31.68 -8.81 7.56
C TYR A 570 -32.53 -9.84 6.78
N GLY A 571 -32.03 -10.35 5.66
CA GLY A 571 -32.70 -11.35 4.84
C GLY A 571 -34.10 -10.92 4.40
N LYS A 572 -35.06 -11.86 4.50
CA LYS A 572 -36.45 -11.64 4.08
C LYS A 572 -37.17 -10.58 4.91
N VAL A 573 -36.69 -10.23 6.11
CA VAL A 573 -37.33 -9.22 6.96
C VAL A 573 -37.18 -7.82 6.37
N ALA A 574 -36.11 -7.57 5.61
CA ALA A 574 -35.90 -6.29 4.93
C ALA A 574 -36.60 -6.18 3.56
N LEU A 575 -37.30 -7.23 3.07
CA LEU A 575 -37.90 -7.22 1.73
C LEU A 575 -38.81 -5.99 1.45
N PRO A 576 -39.68 -5.55 2.38
CA PRO A 576 -40.52 -4.38 2.16
C PRO A 576 -39.70 -3.10 2.03
N LEU A 577 -38.70 -2.91 2.89
CA LEU A 577 -37.82 -1.74 2.90
C LEU A 577 -36.94 -1.70 1.64
N VAL A 578 -36.38 -2.84 1.27
CA VAL A 578 -35.61 -3.04 0.02
C VAL A 578 -36.49 -2.79 -1.19
N GLY A 579 -37.75 -3.24 -1.17
CA GLY A 579 -38.74 -2.99 -2.22
C GLY A 579 -39.07 -1.50 -2.36
N MET A 580 -39.27 -0.78 -1.25
CA MET A 580 -39.52 0.67 -1.26
C MET A 580 -38.30 1.46 -1.76
N LEU A 581 -37.11 1.16 -1.25
CA LEU A 581 -35.85 1.76 -1.72
C LEU A 581 -35.65 1.49 -3.22
N THR A 582 -35.88 0.26 -3.67
CA THR A 582 -35.78 -0.10 -5.08
C THR A 582 -36.77 0.71 -5.91
N LEU A 583 -38.06 0.73 -5.56
CA LEU A 583 -39.08 1.51 -6.29
C LEU A 583 -38.77 3.01 -6.33
N TRP A 584 -38.23 3.56 -5.24
CA TRP A 584 -37.78 4.96 -5.18
C TRP A 584 -36.59 5.21 -6.13
N THR A 585 -35.59 4.33 -6.11
CA THR A 585 -34.44 4.36 -7.02
C THR A 585 -34.90 4.24 -8.48
N LEU A 586 -35.83 3.32 -8.78
CA LEU A 586 -36.41 3.14 -10.12
C LEU A 586 -37.13 4.41 -10.60
N PHE A 587 -37.90 5.07 -9.73
CA PHE A 587 -38.60 6.31 -10.05
C PHE A 587 -37.63 7.46 -10.36
N ARG A 588 -36.59 7.62 -9.54
CA ARG A 588 -35.53 8.62 -9.75
C ARG A 588 -34.70 8.34 -10.99
N ALA A 589 -34.34 7.07 -11.24
CA ALA A 589 -33.62 6.64 -12.43
C ALA A 589 -34.41 6.90 -13.71
N TRP A 590 -35.73 6.65 -13.68
CA TRP A 590 -36.61 6.91 -14.83
C TRP A 590 -36.67 8.40 -15.18
N GLY A 591 -36.77 9.28 -14.18
CA GLY A 591 -36.71 10.74 -14.36
C GLY A 591 -35.35 11.20 -14.90
N PHE A 592 -34.26 10.68 -14.33
CA PHE A 592 -32.89 11.02 -14.72
C PHE A 592 -32.57 10.60 -16.17
N ASN A 593 -32.86 9.35 -16.54
CA ASN A 593 -32.54 8.83 -17.87
C ASN A 593 -33.39 9.42 -18.99
N ARG A 594 -34.49 10.13 -18.66
CA ARG A 594 -35.26 10.93 -19.62
C ARG A 594 -34.63 12.31 -19.87
N GLN A 595 -33.88 12.84 -18.90
CA GLN A 595 -33.24 14.16 -18.97
C GLN A 595 -31.74 14.11 -19.32
N ALA A 596 -31.09 12.96 -19.17
CA ALA A 596 -29.69 12.77 -19.49
C ALA A 596 -29.45 12.93 -21.01
N ALA A 597 -29.13 14.15 -21.43
CA ALA A 597 -28.56 14.41 -22.74
C ALA A 597 -27.11 13.89 -22.74
N ILE A 598 -26.79 13.00 -23.67
CA ILE A 598 -25.41 12.59 -23.94
C ILE A 598 -24.68 13.85 -24.43
N ARG A 599 -23.75 14.38 -23.63
CA ARG A 599 -22.88 15.47 -24.06
C ARG A 599 -21.64 14.86 -24.69
N GLN A 600 -21.45 15.17 -25.96
CA GLN A 600 -20.28 14.81 -26.76
C GLN A 600 -19.51 16.13 -26.93
N ASP A 601 -18.67 16.50 -25.98
CA ASP A 601 -17.90 17.75 -26.06
C ASP A 601 -16.54 17.58 -25.36
N SER A 602 -15.46 17.90 -26.08
CA SER A 602 -14.07 17.62 -25.69
C SER A 602 -13.46 18.67 -24.76
N ARG A 603 -14.21 19.69 -24.33
CA ARG A 603 -13.63 20.89 -23.67
C ARG A 603 -14.36 21.47 -22.45
N THR A 604 -15.34 20.80 -21.86
CA THR A 604 -16.01 21.32 -20.65
C THR A 604 -15.50 20.71 -19.35
N THR A 605 -15.29 21.56 -18.33
CA THR A 605 -15.12 21.15 -16.92
C THR A 605 -16.35 20.37 -16.45
N VAL A 606 -16.18 19.08 -16.14
CA VAL A 606 -17.24 18.19 -15.68
C VAL A 606 -17.14 18.02 -14.16
N GLU A 607 -18.18 18.40 -13.41
CA GLU A 607 -18.21 18.42 -11.95
C GLU A 607 -18.46 17.06 -11.26
N SER A 608 -18.44 15.94 -12.01
CA SER A 608 -18.21 14.58 -11.46
C SER A 608 -18.49 13.43 -12.45
N LEU A 609 -17.61 12.44 -12.47
CA LEU A 609 -17.73 11.22 -13.27
C LEU A 609 -17.90 9.98 -12.38
N SER A 610 -18.50 8.93 -12.93
CA SER A 610 -18.65 7.63 -12.24
C SER A 610 -18.31 6.43 -13.11
N SER A 611 -18.03 6.70 -14.39
CA SER A 611 -17.45 5.82 -15.39
C SER A 611 -17.01 6.71 -16.55
N PHE A 612 -16.09 6.20 -17.35
CA PHE A 612 -15.71 6.80 -18.62
C PHE A 612 -15.24 5.71 -19.57
N THR A 613 -15.33 6.03 -20.85
CA THR A 613 -14.84 5.18 -21.93
C THR A 613 -13.90 6.01 -22.79
N PHE A 614 -12.67 5.54 -22.96
CA PHE A 614 -11.76 6.04 -23.99
C PHE A 614 -11.87 5.14 -25.22
N HIS A 615 -11.86 5.77 -26.39
CA HIS A 615 -11.77 5.07 -27.66
C HIS A 615 -10.60 5.63 -28.42
N LEU A 616 -9.61 4.76 -28.61
CA LEU A 616 -8.34 5.05 -29.25
C LEU A 616 -8.38 4.45 -30.65
N LYS A 617 -8.31 5.29 -31.68
CA LYS A 617 -8.18 4.87 -33.07
C LYS A 617 -6.78 5.20 -33.56
N GLY A 618 -6.01 4.18 -33.91
CA GLY A 618 -4.66 4.31 -34.44
C GLY A 618 -4.56 3.81 -35.86
#